data_AF-A0A1V4X992-F1
#
_entry.id   AF-A0A1V4X992-F1
#
_cell.length_a   1.000
_cell.length_b   1.000
_cell.length_c   1.000
_cell.angle_alpha   90.00
_cell.angle_beta   90.00
_cell.angle_gamma   90.00
#
_symmetry.space_group_name_H-M   'P 1'
#
loop_
_entity.id
_entity.type
_entity.pdbx_description
1 polymer ?
#
loop_
_entity_poly.entity_id
_entity_poly.type
_entity_poly.pdbx_seq_one_letter_code
_entity_poly.pdbx_strand_id
1 'polypeptide(L)'
;MLHLNRIAITLIVFGALLGTAAGASAQGAAPKPDLVVDRIYLNQAGNIAVDIRNAGPGTLPDTAYRSTESFAACFVIMIGVQFVDYATLWSADPDRVLRNPGGTVTYTSPIRITEPTAVRVWLDITEQIEEADEGNNIKQVLLKPEPAK
;
A
#
# COMPACT_ATOMS: atom_id res chain seq x y z
N MET A 1 -15.27 -93.28 8.86
CA MET A 1 -15.06 -92.88 10.28
C MET A 1 -13.81 -92.01 10.26
N LEU A 2 -13.81 -90.69 10.46
CA LEU A 2 -14.51 -89.84 11.43
C LEU A 2 -14.76 -88.44 10.82
N HIS A 3 -15.67 -87.70 11.45
CA HIS A 3 -16.29 -86.44 11.05
C HIS A 3 -15.40 -85.18 11.00
N LEU A 4 -15.83 -84.25 10.13
CA LEU A 4 -15.80 -82.77 10.13
C LEU A 4 -15.06 -82.03 11.28
N ASN A 5 -14.37 -80.94 10.90
CA ASN A 5 -14.64 -79.65 11.54
C ASN A 5 -14.48 -78.45 10.58
N ARG A 6 -15.47 -77.56 10.63
CA ARG A 6 -15.65 -76.33 9.84
C ARG A 6 -15.18 -75.16 10.71
N ILE A 7 -14.29 -74.28 10.25
CA ILE A 7 -14.19 -72.88 10.73
C ILE A 7 -13.77 -71.99 9.55
N ALA A 8 -14.65 -71.05 9.22
CA ALA A 8 -14.41 -69.93 8.31
C ALA A 8 -13.69 -68.79 9.05
N ILE A 9 -12.93 -67.95 8.33
CA ILE A 9 -12.89 -66.48 8.50
C ILE A 9 -12.30 -65.88 7.23
N THR A 10 -13.13 -65.07 6.58
CA THR A 10 -12.83 -64.16 5.47
C THR A 10 -11.94 -63.02 5.97
N LEU A 11 -10.89 -62.64 5.24
CA LEU A 11 -10.28 -61.32 5.38
C LEU A 11 -9.96 -60.75 3.99
N ILE A 12 -10.85 -59.88 3.54
CA ILE A 12 -10.70 -58.95 2.43
C ILE A 12 -9.68 -57.91 2.87
N VAL A 13 -8.60 -57.70 2.11
CA VAL A 13 -7.82 -56.46 2.22
C VAL A 13 -7.90 -55.74 0.88
N PHE A 14 -8.82 -54.78 0.86
CA PHE A 14 -8.95 -53.73 -0.13
C PHE A 14 -7.75 -52.79 0.05
N GLY A 15 -6.73 -52.89 -0.80
CA GLY A 15 -5.62 -51.94 -0.83
C GLY A 15 -6.06 -50.65 -1.50
N ALA A 16 -6.75 -49.79 -0.76
CA ALA A 16 -7.13 -48.45 -1.23
C ALA A 16 -5.90 -47.52 -1.28
N LEU A 17 -5.84 -46.75 -2.38
CA LEU A 17 -4.93 -45.65 -2.65
C LEU A 17 -4.67 -44.76 -1.43
N LEU A 18 -3.40 -44.45 -1.18
CA LEU A 18 -3.00 -43.19 -0.55
C LEU A 18 -1.83 -42.60 -1.35
N GLY A 19 -2.16 -41.91 -2.44
CA GLY A 19 -1.29 -40.89 -2.99
C GLY A 19 -1.31 -39.71 -2.02
N THR A 20 -0.31 -39.59 -1.15
CA THR A 20 -0.10 -38.36 -0.39
C THR A 20 0.59 -37.36 -1.31
N ALA A 21 -0.21 -36.64 -2.10
CA ALA A 21 0.24 -35.36 -2.63
C ALA A 21 0.52 -34.48 -1.40
N ALA A 22 1.79 -34.27 -1.09
CA ALA A 22 2.21 -33.27 -0.13
C ALA A 22 1.73 -31.93 -0.68
N GLY A 23 0.58 -31.48 -0.20
CA GLY A 23 0.14 -30.10 -0.39
C GLY A 23 1.16 -29.23 0.32
N ALA A 24 2.16 -28.76 -0.42
CA ALA A 24 2.82 -27.53 -0.07
C ALA A 24 1.72 -26.48 -0.06
N SER A 25 1.24 -26.12 1.13
CA SER A 25 0.39 -24.97 1.29
C SER A 25 1.24 -23.77 0.85
N ALA A 26 1.03 -23.33 -0.39
CA ALA A 26 1.37 -21.98 -0.80
C ALA A 26 0.46 -21.05 0.01
N GLN A 27 0.80 -20.81 1.28
CA GLN A 27 0.40 -19.58 1.94
C GLN A 27 0.98 -18.47 1.06
N GLY A 28 0.13 -17.87 0.22
CA GLY A 28 0.52 -16.71 -0.58
C GLY A 28 1.11 -15.63 0.33
N ALA A 29 2.09 -14.87 -0.16
CA ALA A 29 2.63 -13.74 0.56
C ALA A 29 1.47 -12.83 1.05
N ALA A 30 1.62 -12.27 2.25
CA ALA A 30 0.62 -11.35 2.78
C ALA A 30 0.40 -10.19 1.79
N PRO A 31 -0.84 -9.74 1.57
CA PRO A 31 -1.11 -8.62 0.67
C PRO A 31 -0.39 -7.36 1.18
N LYS A 32 0.33 -6.69 0.29
CA LYS A 32 1.10 -5.49 0.60
C LYS A 32 0.30 -4.20 0.30
N PRO A 33 0.48 -3.13 1.09
CA PRO A 33 -0.03 -1.81 0.74
C PRO A 33 0.68 -1.26 -0.51
N ASP A 34 0.16 -0.17 -1.08
CA ASP A 34 0.75 0.50 -2.25
C ASP A 34 0.35 1.99 -2.21
N LEU A 35 1.26 2.86 -1.80
CA LEU A 35 1.01 4.29 -1.67
C LEU A 35 1.26 5.00 -3.00
N VAL A 36 0.20 5.58 -3.54
CA VAL A 36 0.26 6.29 -4.82
C VAL A 36 -0.11 7.76 -4.65
N VAL A 37 0.58 8.62 -5.39
CA VAL A 37 0.13 10.00 -5.60
C VAL A 37 -0.97 9.98 -6.66
N ASP A 38 -2.23 10.01 -6.24
CA ASP A 38 -3.37 9.93 -7.15
C ASP A 38 -3.50 11.22 -7.96
N ARG A 39 -3.43 12.39 -7.32
CA ARG A 39 -3.50 13.71 -7.98
C ARG A 39 -2.57 14.73 -7.33
N ILE A 40 -2.04 15.63 -8.16
CA ILE A 40 -1.40 16.89 -7.74
C ILE A 40 -2.14 18.01 -8.48
N TYR A 41 -2.73 18.95 -7.75
CA TYR A 41 -3.56 20.01 -8.32
C TYR A 41 -3.49 21.29 -7.51
N LEU A 42 -4.08 22.36 -8.03
CA LEU A 42 -4.30 23.60 -7.29
C LEU A 42 -5.71 23.60 -6.72
N ASN A 43 -5.86 23.86 -5.42
CA ASN A 43 -7.16 24.11 -4.84
C ASN A 43 -7.66 25.52 -5.20
N GLN A 44 -8.86 25.89 -4.73
CA GLN A 44 -9.47 27.19 -5.03
C GLN A 44 -8.66 28.40 -4.56
N ALA A 45 -7.79 28.24 -3.56
CA ALA A 45 -6.91 29.29 -3.06
C ALA A 45 -5.57 29.37 -3.81
N GLY A 46 -5.36 28.54 -4.84
CA GLY A 46 -4.09 28.42 -5.57
C GLY A 46 -3.01 27.67 -4.79
N ASN A 47 -3.38 27.00 -3.70
CA ASN A 47 -2.49 26.16 -2.91
C ASN A 47 -2.33 24.77 -3.55
N ILE A 48 -1.14 24.17 -3.44
CA ILE A 48 -0.92 22.79 -3.89
C ILE A 48 -1.75 21.84 -3.01
N ALA A 49 -2.55 20.99 -3.66
CA ALA A 49 -3.27 19.89 -3.03
C ALA A 49 -2.82 18.57 -3.65
N VAL A 50 -2.64 17.56 -2.80
CA VAL A 50 -2.14 16.25 -3.15
C VAL A 50 -3.13 15.22 -2.63
N ASP A 51 -3.68 14.41 -3.54
CA ASP A 51 -4.46 13.25 -3.14
C ASP A 51 -3.54 12.04 -3.10
N ILE A 52 -3.54 11.36 -1.96
CA ILE A 52 -2.74 10.17 -1.67
C ILE A 52 -3.71 9.01 -1.45
N ARG A 53 -3.39 7.84 -1.99
CA ARG A 53 -4.24 6.65 -1.87
C ARG A 53 -3.40 5.42 -1.58
N ASN A 54 -3.91 4.53 -0.72
CA ASN A 54 -3.43 3.15 -0.66
C ASN A 54 -4.13 2.35 -1.76
N ALA A 55 -3.46 2.16 -2.91
CA ALA A 55 -3.96 1.40 -4.04
C ALA A 55 -3.79 -0.11 -3.90
N GLY A 56 -3.07 -0.54 -2.88
CA GLY A 56 -2.67 -1.93 -2.69
C GLY A 56 -3.76 -2.74 -1.99
N PRO A 57 -3.70 -4.08 -2.10
CA PRO A 57 -4.62 -4.95 -1.38
C PRO A 57 -4.30 -5.07 0.11
N GLY A 58 -3.13 -4.58 0.56
CA GLY A 58 -2.66 -4.68 1.93
C GLY A 58 -2.87 -3.44 2.78
N THR A 59 -2.75 -3.64 4.09
CA THR A 59 -2.90 -2.61 5.11
C THR A 59 -1.55 -1.94 5.38
N LEU A 60 -1.50 -0.62 5.59
CA LEU A 60 -0.28 0.02 6.07
C LEU A 60 0.07 -0.46 7.49
N PRO A 61 1.35 -0.72 7.79
CA PRO A 61 1.77 -1.07 9.14
C PRO A 61 1.63 0.14 10.07
N ASP A 62 1.33 -0.10 11.35
CA ASP A 62 1.20 0.99 12.34
C ASP A 62 2.50 1.79 12.52
N THR A 63 3.65 1.20 12.15
CA THR A 63 4.96 1.88 12.13
C THR A 63 5.02 3.03 11.13
N ALA A 64 4.22 3.01 10.06
CA ALA A 64 4.14 4.09 9.09
C ALA A 64 3.66 5.42 9.73
N TYR A 65 2.88 5.32 10.81
CA TYR A 65 2.29 6.45 11.54
C TYR A 65 3.09 6.84 12.80
N ARG A 66 4.41 6.64 12.82
CA ARG A 66 5.24 7.22 13.89
C ARG A 66 5.28 8.74 13.73
N SER A 67 5.42 9.47 14.84
CA SER A 67 5.44 10.95 14.82
C SER A 67 6.82 11.53 14.50
N THR A 68 7.88 10.72 14.58
CA THR A 68 9.27 11.15 14.42
C THR A 68 9.77 10.85 13.02
N GLU A 69 10.24 11.86 12.30
CA GLU A 69 10.58 11.80 10.86
C GLU A 69 11.53 10.64 10.49
N SER A 70 12.53 10.33 11.32
CA SER A 70 13.50 9.25 11.04
C SER A 70 12.90 7.83 11.02
N PHE A 71 11.65 7.67 11.45
CA PHE A 71 10.98 6.38 11.54
C PHE A 71 9.54 6.42 11.02
N ALA A 72 9.11 7.56 10.50
CA ALA A 72 7.77 7.77 9.99
C ALA A 72 7.83 7.72 8.47
N ALA A 73 6.84 7.09 7.85
CA ALA A 73 6.64 7.29 6.42
C ALA A 73 6.32 8.77 6.20
N CYS A 74 7.08 9.42 5.33
CA CYS A 74 6.88 10.82 5.00
C CYS A 74 6.94 11.05 3.50
N PHE A 75 6.35 12.16 3.07
CA PHE A 75 6.44 12.58 1.69
C PHE A 75 6.92 14.01 1.60
N VAL A 76 7.47 14.33 0.44
CA VAL A 76 8.02 15.65 0.13
C VAL A 76 7.35 16.21 -1.11
N ILE A 77 7.19 17.52 -1.12
CA ILE A 77 6.80 18.29 -2.30
C ILE A 77 8.04 19.04 -2.79
N MET A 78 8.31 18.93 -4.08
CA MET A 78 9.47 19.51 -4.72
C MET A 78 9.07 20.41 -5.88
N ILE A 79 9.78 21.52 -6.03
CA ILE A 79 9.76 22.37 -7.23
C ILE A 79 11.17 22.34 -7.81
N GLY A 80 11.30 21.78 -9.01
CA GLY A 80 12.60 21.43 -9.57
C GLY A 80 13.34 20.44 -8.65
N VAL A 81 14.50 20.85 -8.13
CA VAL A 81 15.32 20.04 -7.21
C VAL A 81 15.16 20.44 -5.73
N GLN A 82 14.39 21.48 -5.44
CA GLN A 82 14.24 22.02 -4.08
C GLN A 82 13.08 21.33 -3.37
N PHE A 83 13.30 20.92 -2.11
CA PHE A 83 12.24 20.55 -1.18
C PHE A 83 11.55 21.84 -0.69
N VAL A 84 10.25 21.97 -0.97
CA VAL A 84 9.48 23.18 -0.63
C VAL A 84 8.46 22.94 0.46
N ASP A 85 8.06 21.68 0.67
CA ASP A 85 7.17 21.27 1.76
C ASP A 85 7.34 19.78 2.03
N TYR A 86 6.90 19.32 3.20
CA TYR A 86 6.91 17.91 3.59
C TYR A 86 5.87 17.62 4.68
N ALA A 87 5.48 16.34 4.79
CA ALA A 87 4.65 15.89 5.91
C ALA A 87 4.91 14.40 6.21
N THR A 88 4.74 14.02 7.47
CA THR A 88 4.66 12.61 7.87
C THR A 88 3.24 12.10 7.64
N LEU A 89 3.06 10.79 7.46
CA LEU A 89 1.71 10.22 7.42
C LEU A 89 0.94 10.46 8.74
N TRP A 90 1.65 10.55 9.87
CA TRP A 90 1.05 10.92 11.15
C TRP A 90 0.33 12.30 11.10
N SER A 91 0.93 13.30 10.44
CA SER A 91 0.32 14.63 10.33
C SER A 91 -0.67 14.75 9.18
N ALA A 92 -0.41 14.10 8.04
CA ALA A 92 -1.24 14.19 6.85
C ALA A 92 -2.50 13.30 6.89
N ASP A 93 -2.47 12.21 7.67
CA ASP A 93 -3.56 11.24 7.81
C ASP A 93 -3.80 10.88 9.30
N PRO A 94 -4.26 11.83 10.12
CA PRO A 94 -4.45 11.62 11.57
C PRO A 94 -5.49 10.55 11.89
N ASP A 95 -6.49 10.40 11.01
CA ASP A 95 -7.56 9.40 11.14
C ASP A 95 -7.16 8.02 10.58
N ARG A 96 -5.95 7.90 10.03
CA ARG A 96 -5.38 6.66 9.48
C ARG A 96 -6.24 6.05 8.38
N VAL A 97 -6.85 6.88 7.55
CA VAL A 97 -7.68 6.46 6.42
C VAL A 97 -6.86 5.63 5.43
N LEU A 98 -5.61 6.01 5.15
CA LEU A 98 -4.72 5.29 4.24
C LEU A 98 -4.36 3.88 4.73
N ARG A 99 -4.58 3.59 6.03
CA ARG A 99 -4.30 2.28 6.61
C ARG A 99 -5.00 1.17 5.85
N ASN A 100 -6.23 1.41 5.39
CA ASN A 100 -7.01 0.38 4.72
C ASN A 100 -6.85 0.48 3.19
N PRO A 101 -6.91 -0.66 2.47
CA PRO A 101 -6.98 -0.68 1.01
C PRO A 101 -8.05 0.28 0.46
N GLY A 102 -7.68 1.08 -0.53
CA GLY A 102 -8.54 2.09 -1.15
C GLY A 102 -8.72 3.39 -0.35
N GLY A 103 -8.21 3.46 0.89
CA GLY A 103 -8.21 4.68 1.69
C GLY A 103 -7.54 5.84 0.94
N THR A 104 -8.14 7.03 1.02
CA THR A 104 -7.67 8.22 0.30
C THR A 104 -7.73 9.44 1.21
N VAL A 105 -6.68 10.27 1.17
CA VAL A 105 -6.61 11.54 1.89
C VAL A 105 -6.13 12.65 0.96
N THR A 106 -6.53 13.87 1.27
CA THR A 106 -6.03 15.08 0.59
C THR A 106 -5.16 15.86 1.56
N TYR A 107 -3.89 16.01 1.22
CA TYR A 107 -2.99 16.96 1.89
C TYR A 107 -2.99 18.29 1.15
N THR A 108 -3.15 19.41 1.88
CA THR A 108 -3.03 20.76 1.31
C THR A 108 -1.78 21.44 1.85
N SER A 109 -0.86 21.77 0.94
CA SER A 109 0.35 22.51 1.24
C SER A 109 0.07 24.01 1.42
N PRO A 110 0.76 24.72 2.32
CA PRO A 110 0.68 26.17 2.41
C PRO A 110 1.27 26.89 1.18
N ILE A 111 2.00 26.18 0.31
CA ILE A 111 2.62 26.74 -0.89
C ILE A 111 1.56 27.10 -1.94
N ARG A 112 1.61 28.35 -2.42
CA ARG A 112 0.78 28.86 -3.52
C ARG A 112 1.57 28.95 -4.81
N ILE A 113 0.92 28.59 -5.92
CA ILE A 113 1.49 28.69 -7.26
C ILE A 113 0.84 29.86 -8.01
N THR A 114 1.65 30.85 -8.41
CA THR A 114 1.18 32.05 -9.11
C THR A 114 1.59 32.09 -10.59
N GLU A 115 2.46 31.17 -11.01
CA GLU A 115 2.86 30.99 -12.41
C GLU A 115 3.01 29.50 -12.75
N PRO A 116 3.03 29.10 -14.04
CA PRO A 116 3.19 27.70 -14.42
C PRO A 116 4.42 27.05 -13.77
N THR A 117 4.20 26.04 -12.93
CA THR A 117 5.23 25.46 -12.07
C THR A 117 5.20 23.93 -12.13
N ALA A 118 6.36 23.30 -12.37
CA ALA A 118 6.51 21.86 -12.28
C ALA A 118 6.65 21.42 -10.82
N VAL A 119 5.68 20.64 -10.34
CA VAL A 119 5.63 20.12 -8.97
C VAL A 119 5.78 18.62 -9.00
N ARG A 120 6.66 18.09 -8.16
CA ARG A 120 6.86 16.66 -7.92
C ARG A 120 6.53 16.31 -6.48
N VAL A 121 5.83 15.20 -6.27
CA VAL A 121 5.61 14.59 -4.96
C VAL A 121 6.29 13.23 -4.95
N TRP A 122 6.95 12.89 -3.84
CA TRP A 122 7.57 11.60 -3.59
C TRP A 122 7.09 11.07 -2.23
N LEU A 123 6.31 10.00 -2.25
CA LEU A 123 5.81 9.29 -1.08
C LEU A 123 6.84 8.33 -0.49
N ASP A 124 6.76 8.13 0.82
CA ASP A 124 7.66 7.30 1.63
C ASP A 124 9.15 7.42 1.25
N ILE A 125 9.64 8.66 1.16
CA ILE A 125 11.05 8.93 0.85
C ILE A 125 12.01 8.34 1.89
N THR A 126 11.49 7.96 3.05
CA THR A 126 12.19 7.30 4.16
C THR A 126 12.23 5.78 4.04
N GLU A 127 11.54 5.17 3.08
CA GLU A 127 11.49 3.72 2.85
C GLU A 127 11.06 2.95 4.12
N GLN A 128 9.98 3.39 4.78
CA GLN A 128 9.46 2.79 6.01
C GLN A 128 8.35 1.76 5.78
N ILE A 129 7.83 1.68 4.55
CA ILE A 129 6.75 0.80 4.15
C ILE A 129 7.29 -0.12 3.05
N GLU A 130 7.05 -1.43 3.20
CA GLU A 130 7.29 -2.37 2.11
C GLU A 130 6.01 -2.46 1.26
N GLU A 131 6.09 -1.98 0.02
CA GLU A 131 4.93 -1.80 -0.85
C GLU A 131 4.82 -2.89 -1.93
N ALA A 132 3.66 -2.93 -2.57
CA ALA A 132 3.41 -3.81 -3.71
C ALA A 132 4.15 -3.31 -4.97
N ASP A 133 4.29 -1.99 -5.15
CA ASP A 133 4.97 -1.36 -6.26
C ASP A 133 5.65 -0.03 -5.86
N GLU A 134 6.91 -0.12 -5.43
CA GLU A 134 7.78 1.03 -5.10
C GLU A 134 8.01 2.01 -6.29
N GLY A 135 7.64 1.62 -7.50
CA GLY A 135 7.87 2.40 -8.71
C GLY A 135 6.84 3.51 -8.94
N ASN A 136 5.75 3.55 -8.17
CA ASN A 136 4.61 4.44 -8.40
C ASN A 136 4.43 5.55 -7.34
N ASN A 137 5.33 5.60 -6.36
CA ASN A 137 5.35 6.55 -5.25
C ASN A 137 5.70 7.99 -5.66
N ILE A 138 6.14 8.19 -6.91
CA ILE A 138 6.59 9.48 -7.43
C ILE A 138 5.68 9.96 -8.55
N LYS A 139 5.19 11.20 -8.45
CA LYS A 139 4.42 11.85 -9.51
C LYS A 139 4.86 13.29 -9.72
N GLN A 140 4.88 13.71 -10.98
CA GLN A 140 5.18 15.09 -11.36
C GLN A 140 4.10 15.64 -12.29
N VAL A 141 3.67 16.88 -12.04
CA VAL A 141 2.67 17.59 -12.84
C VAL A 141 3.10 19.04 -13.05
N LEU A 142 2.82 19.59 -14.24
CA LEU A 142 2.88 21.02 -14.48
C LEU A 142 1.58 21.67 -14.01
N LEU A 143 1.63 22.38 -12.88
CA LEU A 143 0.49 23.15 -12.37
C LEU A 143 0.41 24.50 -13.08
N LYS A 144 -0.79 24.88 -13.50
CA LYS A 144 -1.06 26.16 -14.17
C LYS A 144 -2.15 26.89 -13.38
N PRO A 145 -1.84 28.00 -12.73
CA PRO A 145 -2.85 28.78 -12.03
C PRO A 145 -3.83 29.40 -13.03
N GLU A 146 -5.08 29.58 -12.61
CA GLU A 146 -6.04 30.37 -13.39
C GLU A 146 -5.57 31.83 -13.47
N PRO A 147 -5.90 32.54 -14.56
CA PRO A 147 -5.67 33.98 -14.63
C PRO A 147 -6.34 34.67 -13.43
N ALA A 148 -5.63 35.63 -12.82
CA ALA A 148 -6.24 36.47 -11.80
C ALA A 148 -7.51 37.13 -12.37
N LYS A 149 -8.64 36.98 -11.66
CA LYS A 149 -9.91 37.64 -11.99
C LYS A 149 -9.90 39.10 -11.54
#